data_AF-A0A7Z1TUY7-F1
#
_entry.id   AF-A0A7Z1TUY7-F1
#
_cell.length_a   1.000
_cell.length_b   1.000
_cell.length_c   1.000
_cell.angle_alpha   90.00
_cell.angle_beta   90.00
_cell.angle_gamma   90.00
#
_symmetry.space_group_name_H-M   'P 1'
#
loop_
_entity.id
_entity.type
_entity.pdbx_description
1 polymer ?
#
loop_
_entity_poly.entity_id
_entity_poly.type
_entity_poly.pdbx_seq_one_letter_code
_entity_poly.pdbx_strand_id
1 'polypeptide(L)'
;MDEGTAELLSRYLDGDLDAAETRLIEARLAAEPDLRAELAALRRLQLQVRSVADRMMPPAALDAPPRPADLGAPRTPGRVPPAVRWLGLAAGVALAVTVAVEVARRPPQVRAPTTVTTPGKAPAATPASAAAAAHAPAPPAAP
;
A
#
# COMPACT_ATOMS: atom_id res chain seq x y z
N MET A 1 0.01 14.42 13.92
CA MET A 1 0.61 13.11 13.60
C MET A 1 0.45 12.85 12.12
N ASP A 2 1.40 12.16 11.49
CA ASP A 2 1.31 11.64 10.12
C ASP A 2 0.73 10.22 10.11
N GLU A 3 0.07 9.84 9.01
CA GLU A 3 -0.61 8.55 8.86
C GLU A 3 0.36 7.36 9.03
N GLY A 4 1.57 7.45 8.45
CA GLY A 4 2.56 6.38 8.50
C GLY A 4 3.09 6.12 9.91
N THR A 5 3.30 7.16 10.72
CA THR A 5 3.65 6.97 12.14
C THR A 5 2.46 6.43 12.95
N ALA A 6 1.21 6.72 12.58
CA ALA A 6 0.03 6.14 13.24
C ALA A 6 -0.11 4.63 12.93
N GLU A 7 0.05 4.23 11.67
CA GLU A 7 0.11 2.82 11.24
C GLU A 7 1.25 2.07 11.95
N LEU A 8 2.44 2.68 12.03
CA LEU A 8 3.61 2.11 12.70
C LEU A 8 3.39 1.91 14.21
N LEU A 9 2.67 2.83 14.89
CA LEU A 9 2.27 2.63 16.29
C LEU A 9 1.22 1.53 16.47
N SER A 10 0.29 1.34 15.53
CA SER A 10 -0.65 0.20 15.62
C SER A 10 0.10 -1.11 15.49
N ARG A 11 0.91 -1.28 14.43
CA ARG A 11 1.73 -2.49 14.23
C ARG A 11 2.63 -2.78 15.44
N TYR A 12 3.18 -1.76 16.12
CA TYR A 12 3.95 -1.94 17.36
C TYR A 12 3.09 -2.42 18.56
N LEU A 13 1.83 -2.02 18.65
CA LEU A 13 0.90 -2.47 19.70
C LEU A 13 0.37 -3.88 19.44
N ASP A 14 0.15 -4.23 18.18
CA ASP A 14 -0.40 -5.51 17.76
C ASP A 14 0.69 -6.60 17.69
N GLY A 15 1.97 -6.21 17.59
CA GLY A 15 3.15 -7.08 17.57
C GLY A 15 3.71 -7.36 16.17
N ASP A 16 3.13 -6.74 15.14
CA ASP A 16 3.40 -6.97 13.72
C ASP A 16 4.59 -6.13 13.18
N LEU A 17 5.60 -5.83 14.01
CA LEU A 17 6.86 -5.20 13.60
C LEU A 17 8.01 -6.20 13.60
N ASP A 18 8.93 -6.08 12.64
CA ASP A 18 10.17 -6.85 12.67
C ASP A 18 11.16 -6.32 13.74
N ALA A 19 12.25 -7.06 13.97
CA ALA A 19 13.23 -6.71 14.99
C ALA A 19 14.09 -5.48 14.65
N ALA A 20 14.08 -4.96 13.42
CA ALA A 20 14.70 -3.69 13.05
C ALA A 20 13.69 -2.53 13.21
N GLU A 21 12.47 -2.68 12.70
CA GLU A 21 11.36 -1.73 12.88
C GLU A 21 11.11 -1.45 14.37
N THR A 22 11.05 -2.51 15.19
CA THR A 22 10.89 -2.43 16.66
C THR A 22 11.95 -1.53 17.31
N ARG A 23 13.24 -1.74 16.98
CA ARG A 23 14.33 -0.93 17.55
C ARG A 23 14.30 0.52 17.06
N LEU A 24 13.82 0.78 15.84
CA LEU A 24 13.66 2.13 15.31
C LEU A 24 12.52 2.88 16.01
N ILE A 25 11.35 2.24 16.21
CA ILE A 25 10.24 2.90 16.91
C ILE A 25 10.54 3.08 18.41
N GLU A 26 11.25 2.16 19.05
CA GLU A 26 11.67 2.31 20.45
C GLU A 26 12.70 3.45 20.63
N ALA A 27 13.64 3.61 19.69
CA ALA A 27 14.56 4.75 19.68
C ALA A 27 13.81 6.09 19.47
N ARG A 28 12.81 6.13 18.56
CA ARG A 28 11.93 7.29 18.39
C ARG A 28 11.13 7.60 19.65
N LEU A 29 10.50 6.60 20.27
CA LEU A 29 9.75 6.75 21.52
C LEU A 29 10.62 7.25 22.68
N ALA A 30 11.89 6.85 22.75
CA ALA A 30 12.81 7.40 23.74
C ALA A 30 13.05 8.92 23.54
N ALA A 31 13.20 9.37 22.31
CA ALA A 31 13.46 10.77 21.95
C ALA A 31 12.21 11.66 21.93
N GLU A 32 11.06 11.14 21.47
CA GLU A 32 9.84 11.90 21.17
C GLU A 32 8.81 11.75 22.31
N PRO A 33 8.64 12.76 23.20
CA PRO A 33 7.70 12.66 24.32
C PRO A 33 6.24 12.60 23.86
N ASP A 34 5.90 13.31 22.79
CA ASP A 34 4.54 13.35 22.25
C ASP A 34 4.14 12.01 21.62
N LEU A 35 5.08 11.33 20.96
CA LEU A 35 4.89 9.98 20.41
C LEU A 35 4.59 8.95 21.53
N ARG A 36 5.20 9.11 22.71
CA ARG A 36 4.85 8.33 23.91
C ARG A 36 3.48 8.67 24.47
N ALA A 37 3.02 9.93 24.35
CA ALA A 37 1.68 10.32 24.76
C ALA A 37 0.61 9.70 23.84
N GLU A 38 0.84 9.70 22.53
CA GLU A 38 -0.06 9.04 21.55
C GLU A 38 -0.09 7.51 21.75
N LEU A 39 1.06 6.86 21.96
CA LEU A 39 1.13 5.44 22.30
C LEU A 39 0.36 5.12 23.60
N ALA A 40 0.40 6.02 24.59
CA ALA A 40 -0.37 5.88 25.82
C ALA A 40 -1.88 6.11 25.61
N ALA A 41 -2.28 6.98 24.67
CA ALA A 41 -3.68 7.18 24.28
C ALA A 41 -4.24 5.94 23.57
N LEU A 42 -3.52 5.39 22.60
CA LEU A 42 -3.89 4.14 21.90
C LEU A 42 -4.03 2.96 22.88
N ARG A 43 -3.09 2.80 23.83
CA ARG A 43 -3.18 1.77 24.89
C ARG A 43 -4.40 1.95 25.79
N ARG A 44 -4.78 3.19 26.13
CA ARG A 44 -6.01 3.47 26.89
C ARG A 44 -7.26 3.08 26.09
N LEU A 45 -7.30 3.37 24.80
CA LEU A 45 -8.40 2.99 23.92
C LEU A 45 -8.53 1.45 23.81
N GLN A 46 -7.42 0.74 23.57
CA GLN A 46 -7.40 -0.73 23.57
C GLN A 46 -7.92 -1.33 24.90
N LEU A 47 -7.52 -0.77 26.04
CA LEU A 47 -8.02 -1.20 27.36
C LEU A 47 -9.51 -0.90 27.56
N GLN A 48 -10.01 0.24 27.08
CA GLN A 48 -11.44 0.56 27.12
C GLN A 48 -12.26 -0.40 26.27
N VAL A 49 -11.85 -0.65 25.02
CA VAL A 49 -12.48 -1.61 24.10
C VAL A 49 -12.45 -3.03 24.68
N ARG A 50 -11.31 -3.47 25.22
CA ARG A 50 -11.19 -4.77 25.89
C ARG A 50 -12.16 -4.86 27.07
N SER A 51 -12.24 -3.84 27.92
CA SER A 51 -13.20 -3.84 29.04
C SER A 51 -14.67 -3.97 28.59
N VAL A 52 -15.02 -3.47 27.40
CA VAL A 52 -16.36 -3.65 26.82
C VAL A 52 -16.53 -5.11 26.38
N ALA A 53 -15.57 -5.67 25.64
CA ALA A 53 -15.57 -7.06 25.20
C ALA A 53 -15.63 -8.05 26.38
N ASP A 54 -14.86 -7.82 27.45
CA ASP A 54 -14.84 -8.64 28.67
C ASP A 54 -16.22 -8.68 29.39
N ARG A 55 -17.09 -7.70 29.12
CA ARG A 55 -18.48 -7.64 29.62
C ARG A 55 -19.51 -8.19 28.63
N MET A 56 -19.12 -8.53 27.40
CA MET A 56 -19.99 -9.13 26.40
C MET A 56 -19.89 -10.65 26.46
N MET A 57 -20.90 -11.31 27.02
CA MET A 57 -20.99 -12.76 26.97
C MET A 57 -21.09 -13.23 25.51
N PRO A 58 -20.29 -14.21 25.05
CA PRO A 58 -20.44 -14.75 23.70
C PRO A 58 -21.83 -15.40 23.54
N PRO A 59 -22.43 -15.38 22.34
CA PRO A 59 -23.64 -16.15 22.07
C PRO A 59 -23.35 -17.65 22.28
N ALA A 60 -24.21 -18.35 23.03
CA ALA A 60 -24.03 -19.78 23.35
C ALA A 60 -23.95 -20.73 22.13
N ALA A 61 -24.24 -20.23 20.92
CA ALA A 61 -23.97 -20.92 19.67
C ALA A 61 -22.47 -21.04 19.32
N LEU A 62 -21.59 -20.26 19.97
CA LEU A 62 -20.12 -20.35 19.84
C LEU A 62 -19.51 -21.36 20.82
N ASP A 63 -20.18 -21.62 21.95
CA ASP A 63 -19.77 -22.66 22.92
C ASP A 63 -20.11 -24.08 22.43
N ALA A 64 -20.99 -24.18 21.42
CA ALA A 64 -21.24 -25.43 20.73
C ALA A 64 -19.95 -25.90 20.01
N PRO A 65 -19.52 -27.17 20.18
CA PRO A 65 -18.36 -27.66 19.46
C PRO A 65 -18.57 -27.49 17.95
N PRO A 66 -17.57 -27.00 17.20
CA PRO A 66 -17.73 -26.75 15.78
C PRO A 66 -18.16 -28.06 15.12
N ARG A 67 -19.39 -28.10 14.58
CA ARG A 67 -19.84 -29.24 13.78
C ARG A 67 -18.78 -29.49 12.71
N PRO A 68 -18.32 -30.73 12.50
CA PRO A 68 -17.45 -31.03 11.38
C PRO A 68 -18.17 -30.52 10.13
N ALA A 69 -17.54 -29.57 9.43
CA ALA A 69 -18.10 -29.04 8.20
C ALA A 69 -18.31 -30.23 7.26
N ASP A 70 -19.51 -30.32 6.67
CA ASP A 70 -19.84 -31.41 5.75
C ASP A 70 -19.15 -31.18 4.39
N LEU A 71 -17.83 -31.37 4.43
CA LEU A 71 -16.88 -31.25 3.33
C LEU A 71 -17.01 -32.42 2.33
N GLY A 72 -17.89 -33.39 2.61
CA GLY A 72 -17.85 -34.72 2.03
C GLY A 72 -19.18 -35.24 1.46
N ALA A 73 -20.34 -34.66 1.79
CA ALA A 73 -21.60 -35.01 1.14
C ALA A 73 -21.48 -34.81 -0.39
N PRO A 74 -21.48 -35.88 -1.20
CA PRO A 74 -21.22 -35.76 -2.62
C PRO A 74 -22.43 -35.12 -3.28
N ARG A 75 -22.33 -33.81 -3.57
CA ARG A 75 -23.32 -33.09 -4.37
C ARG A 75 -23.41 -33.78 -5.73
N THR A 76 -24.45 -34.62 -5.90
CA THR A 76 -24.75 -35.27 -7.17
C THR A 76 -24.85 -34.18 -8.23
N PRO A 77 -24.02 -34.19 -9.28
CA PRO A 77 -23.93 -33.06 -10.21
C PRO A 77 -25.24 -32.95 -10.98
N GLY A 78 -26.09 -32.02 -10.55
CA GLY A 78 -27.38 -31.74 -11.15
C GLY A 78 -27.17 -31.46 -12.64
N ARG A 79 -27.78 -32.30 -13.50
CA ARG A 79 -27.64 -32.19 -14.96
C ARG A 79 -28.27 -30.89 -15.42
N VAL A 80 -27.49 -29.81 -15.48
CA VAL A 80 -27.90 -28.52 -16.04
C VAL A 80 -28.45 -28.75 -17.45
N PRO A 81 -29.72 -28.38 -17.73
CA PRO A 81 -30.34 -28.69 -19.02
C PRO A 81 -29.60 -27.93 -20.14
N PRO A 82 -29.51 -28.50 -21.35
CA PRO A 82 -28.67 -27.96 -22.42
C PRO A 82 -29.02 -26.52 -22.79
N ALA A 83 -30.30 -26.12 -22.68
CA ALA A 83 -30.74 -24.74 -22.91
C ALA A 83 -30.05 -23.72 -21.99
N VAL A 84 -29.83 -24.05 -20.70
CA VAL A 84 -29.14 -23.15 -19.74
C VAL A 84 -27.66 -23.01 -20.09
N ARG A 85 -27.03 -24.07 -20.62
CA ARG A 85 -25.64 -24.02 -21.09
C ARG A 85 -25.50 -23.08 -22.30
N TRP A 86 -26.44 -23.13 -23.25
CA TRP A 86 -26.51 -22.18 -24.37
C TRP A 86 -26.79 -20.74 -23.92
N LEU A 87 -27.68 -20.55 -22.94
CA LEU A 87 -28.00 -19.22 -22.40
C LEU A 87 -26.76 -18.56 -21.77
N GLY A 88 -25.99 -19.31 -20.98
CA GLY A 88 -24.74 -18.83 -20.39
C GLY A 88 -23.66 -18.50 -21.43
N LEU A 89 -23.58 -19.28 -22.52
CA LEU A 89 -22.66 -19.04 -23.63
C LEU A 89 -23.04 -17.75 -24.38
N ALA A 90 -24.33 -17.56 -24.68
CA ALA A 90 -24.84 -16.34 -25.31
C ALA A 90 -24.60 -15.09 -24.44
N ALA A 91 -24.84 -15.19 -23.12
CA ALA A 91 -24.58 -14.11 -22.17
C ALA A 91 -23.08 -13.74 -22.10
N GLY A 92 -22.18 -14.74 -22.10
CA GLY A 92 -20.74 -14.53 -22.13
C GLY A 92 -20.26 -13.83 -23.41
N VAL A 93 -20.79 -14.23 -24.58
CA VAL A 93 -20.49 -13.58 -25.86
C VAL A 93 -21.01 -12.14 -25.89
N ALA A 94 -22.24 -11.90 -25.44
CA ALA A 94 -22.81 -10.55 -25.36
C ALA A 94 -21.96 -9.63 -24.47
N LEU A 95 -21.55 -10.09 -23.28
CA LEU A 95 -20.68 -9.35 -22.37
C LEU A 95 -19.32 -9.03 -23.03
N ALA A 96 -18.68 -10.01 -23.68
CA ALA A 96 -17.40 -9.83 -24.34
C ALA A 96 -17.46 -8.81 -25.48
N VAL A 97 -18.53 -8.84 -26.29
CA VAL A 97 -18.78 -7.84 -27.36
C VAL A 97 -19.01 -6.46 -26.75
N THR A 98 -19.79 -6.33 -25.68
CA THR A 98 -20.02 -5.04 -25.00
C THR A 98 -18.72 -4.45 -24.46
N VAL A 99 -17.87 -5.26 -23.82
CA VAL A 99 -16.55 -4.82 -23.32
C VAL A 99 -15.62 -4.43 -24.47
N ALA A 100 -15.59 -5.19 -25.56
CA ALA A 100 -14.76 -4.86 -26.73
C ALA A 100 -15.19 -3.53 -27.39
N VAL A 101 -16.50 -3.28 -27.52
CA VAL A 101 -17.04 -2.01 -28.04
C VAL A 101 -16.73 -0.84 -27.10
N GLU A 102 -16.84 -1.02 -25.79
CA GLU A 102 -16.51 -0.01 -24.79
C GLU A 102 -15.00 0.33 -24.81
N VAL A 103 -14.12 -0.67 -24.89
CA VAL A 103 -12.67 -0.46 -25.03
C VAL A 103 -12.33 0.25 -26.34
N ALA A 104 -12.94 -0.13 -27.46
CA ALA A 104 -12.72 0.51 -28.76
C ALA A 104 -13.26 1.95 -28.84
N ARG A 105 -14.22 2.32 -27.98
CA ARG A 105 -14.77 3.69 -27.88
C ARG A 105 -13.98 4.61 -26.96
N ARG A 106 -13.10 4.08 -26.10
CA ARG A 106 -12.25 4.90 -25.23
C ARG A 106 -11.14 5.56 -26.05
N PRO A 107 -11.06 6.90 -26.10
CA PRO A 107 -9.94 7.56 -26.77
C PRO A 107 -8.63 7.18 -26.06
N PRO A 108 -7.52 6.97 -26.80
CA PRO A 108 -6.25 6.59 -26.20
C PRO A 108 -5.75 7.71 -25.29
N GLN A 109 -5.83 7.50 -23.97
CA GLN A 109 -5.18 8.38 -23.01
C GLN A 109 -3.67 8.23 -23.12
N VAL A 110 -3.06 9.07 -23.98
CA VAL A 110 -1.61 9.21 -24.07
C VAL A 110 -1.12 9.78 -22.74
N ARG A 111 -0.76 8.89 -21.81
CA ARG A 111 0.01 9.24 -20.63
C ARG A 111 1.36 9.74 -21.12
N ALA A 112 1.55 11.05 -21.14
CA ALA A 112 2.84 11.66 -21.40
C ALA A 112 3.86 11.08 -20.40
N PRO A 113 5.01 10.55 -20.84
CA PRO A 113 6.03 10.07 -19.93
C PRO A 113 6.60 11.25 -19.15
N THR A 114 6.36 11.29 -17.84
CA THR A 114 7.07 12.19 -16.93
C THR A 114 8.53 11.78 -16.88
N THR A 115 9.35 12.38 -17.75
CA THR A 115 10.80 12.26 -17.72
C THR A 115 11.31 12.76 -16.37
N VAL A 116 11.67 11.83 -15.48
CA VAL A 116 12.34 12.15 -14.23
C VAL A 116 13.75 12.63 -14.57
N THR A 117 13.92 13.95 -14.66
CA THR A 117 15.23 14.58 -14.86
C THR A 117 16.06 14.44 -13.59
N THR A 118 16.79 13.33 -13.49
CA THR A 118 17.82 13.13 -12.45
C THR A 118 18.86 14.25 -12.52
N PRO A 119 19.01 15.09 -11.48
CA PRO A 119 20.05 16.11 -11.45
C PRO A 119 21.44 15.46 -11.42
N GLY A 120 22.38 15.99 -12.18
CA GLY A 120 23.63 15.29 -12.52
C GLY A 120 24.52 14.94 -11.32
N LYS A 121 24.75 13.65 -11.10
CA LYS A 121 25.93 13.15 -10.39
C LYS A 121 27.11 13.07 -11.38
N ALA A 122 27.83 14.18 -11.54
CA ALA A 122 29.00 14.22 -12.41
C ALA A 122 30.14 13.31 -11.85
N PRO A 123 30.67 12.35 -12.64
CA PRO A 123 31.90 11.66 -12.28
C PRO A 123 33.11 12.56 -12.58
N ALA A 124 34.09 12.57 -11.67
CA ALA A 124 35.32 13.33 -11.87
C ALA A 124 36.29 12.59 -12.79
N ALA A 125 36.70 13.23 -13.89
CA ALA A 125 37.84 12.80 -14.71
C ALA A 125 38.43 14.00 -15.48
N THR A 126 39.61 14.46 -15.06
CA THR A 126 40.53 15.29 -15.85
C THR A 126 41.60 14.34 -16.42
N PRO A 127 42.08 14.53 -17.67
CA PRO A 127 43.20 15.43 -17.86
C PRO A 127 43.14 16.31 -19.13
N ALA A 128 44.11 17.21 -19.23
CA ALA A 128 44.23 18.30 -20.19
C ALA A 128 44.34 17.92 -21.68
N SER A 129 43.95 18.86 -22.56
CA SER A 129 44.70 19.13 -23.79
C SER A 129 44.58 20.59 -24.28
N ALA A 130 45.64 21.03 -24.95
CA ALA A 130 45.94 22.30 -25.63
C ALA A 130 44.83 23.34 -25.94
N ALA A 131 45.05 24.54 -25.39
CA ALA A 131 45.23 25.84 -26.08
C ALA A 131 44.41 26.24 -27.35
N ALA A 132 43.77 27.41 -27.26
CA ALA A 132 43.79 28.46 -28.29
C ALA A 132 43.46 29.86 -27.70
N ALA A 133 43.83 30.92 -28.44
CA ALA A 133 43.64 32.38 -28.21
C ALA A 133 42.54 32.83 -27.21
N ALA A 134 42.79 33.67 -26.19
CA ALA A 134 43.42 35.00 -26.11
C ALA A 134 42.51 36.21 -26.44
N HIS A 135 42.14 37.01 -25.41
CA HIS A 135 42.29 38.48 -25.39
C HIS A 135 42.11 39.04 -23.96
N ALA A 136 42.72 40.19 -23.68
CA ALA A 136 42.59 41.02 -22.46
C ALA A 136 42.46 42.50 -22.92
N PRO A 137 42.19 43.53 -22.08
CA PRO A 137 42.04 43.59 -20.62
C PRO A 137 40.56 43.92 -20.24
N ALA A 138 40.09 44.78 -19.31
CA ALA A 138 40.70 45.78 -18.43
C ALA A 138 39.87 46.15 -17.16
N PRO A 139 40.52 46.69 -16.11
CA PRO A 139 39.91 47.32 -14.92
C PRO A 139 39.69 48.85 -15.17
N PRO A 140 39.32 49.74 -14.19
CA PRO A 140 39.30 49.55 -12.73
C PRO A 140 38.09 50.12 -11.95
N ALA A 141 38.15 49.95 -10.62
CA ALA A 141 37.30 50.60 -9.62
C ALA A 141 38.03 51.77 -8.93
N ALA A 142 37.25 52.73 -8.39
CA ALA A 142 37.63 53.73 -7.39
C ALA A 142 36.36 54.47 -6.91
N PRO A 143 36.39 55.20 -5.77
CA PRO A 143 37.40 55.20 -4.71
C PRO A 143 36.96 54.41 -3.46
#